data_AF-W5SB29-F1
#
_entry.id   AF-W5SB29-F1
#
_cell.length_a   1.000
_cell.length_b   1.000
_cell.length_c   1.000
_cell.angle_alpha   90.00
_cell.angle_beta   90.00
_cell.angle_gamma   90.00
#
_symmetry.space_group_name_H-M   'P 1'
#
loop_
_entity.id
_entity.type
_entity.pdbx_description
1 polymer ?
#
loop_
_entity_poly.entity_id
_entity_poly.type
_entity_poly.pdbx_seq_one_letter_code
_entity_poly.pdbx_strand_id
1 'polypeptide(L)' 'MKIHNGSKIFNETKLEYFKLLEEIKQNKYFFPVIMGICTLNEVKTLNYEELNEVYKISNLKLEKQIFEMTLSKGML' A
#
# COMPACT_ATOMS: atom_id res chain seq x y z
N MET A 1 -3.28 35.09 8.76
CA MET A 1 -3.06 34.10 7.68
C MET A 1 -2.90 32.73 8.35
N LYS A 2 -3.98 31.96 8.45
CA LYS A 2 -4.03 30.72 9.24
C LYS A 2 -3.92 29.51 8.31
N ILE A 3 -2.91 28.67 8.59
CA ILE A 3 -2.83 27.23 8.28
C ILE A 3 -2.61 26.85 6.80
N HIS A 4 -1.38 27.01 6.30
CA HIS A 4 -0.93 26.33 5.06
C HIS A 4 0.03 25.14 5.31
N ASN A 5 0.46 24.91 6.56
CA ASN A 5 1.49 23.90 6.86
C ASN A 5 0.97 22.45 6.80
N GLY A 6 -0.26 22.19 7.27
CA GLY A 6 -0.81 20.83 7.34
C GLY A 6 -1.07 20.19 5.96
N SER A 7 -1.55 20.98 5.00
CA SER A 7 -1.80 20.52 3.62
C SER A 7 -0.48 20.14 2.90
N LYS A 8 0.59 20.90 3.15
CA LYS A 8 1.91 20.63 2.59
C LYS A 8 2.51 19.34 3.15
N ILE A 9 2.51 19.20 4.48
CA ILE A 9 2.99 17.99 5.16
C ILE A 9 2.22 16.75 4.70
N PHE A 10 0.88 16.84 4.59
CA PHE A 10 0.06 15.73 4.11
C PHE A 10 0.42 15.29 2.69
N ASN A 11 0.63 16.25 1.78
CA ASN A 11 1.02 15.94 0.40
C ASN A 11 2.43 15.34 0.32
N GLU A 12 3.37 15.81 1.13
CA GLU A 12 4.73 15.26 1.24
C GLU A 12 4.70 13.82 1.78
N THR A 13 4.02 13.58 2.89
CA THR A 13 3.86 12.22 3.47
C THR A 13 3.18 11.26 2.49
N LYS A 14 2.17 11.74 1.75
CA LYS A 14 1.49 10.94 0.73
C LYS A 14 2.46 10.53 -0.40
N LEU A 15 3.27 11.47 -0.89
CA LEU A 15 4.27 11.20 -1.92
C LEU A 15 5.32 10.18 -1.44
N GLU A 16 5.83 10.34 -0.22
CA GLU A 16 6.77 9.39 0.38
C GLU A 16 6.18 7.99 0.52
N TYR A 17 4.92 7.88 0.95
CA TYR A 17 4.21 6.60 1.04
C TYR A 17 4.08 5.91 -0.32
N PHE A 18 3.68 6.64 -1.37
CA PHE A 18 3.58 6.04 -2.71
C PHE A 18 4.94 5.64 -3.27
N LYS A 19 5.99 6.43 -3.01
CA LYS A 19 7.36 6.09 -3.41
C LYS A 19 7.84 4.81 -2.71
N LEU A 20 7.60 4.71 -1.41
CA LEU A 20 7.89 3.51 -0.63
C LEU A 20 7.12 2.30 -1.15
N LEU A 21 5.84 2.47 -1.51
CA LEU A 21 5.05 1.40 -2.10
C LEU A 21 5.65 0.91 -3.43
N GLU A 22 6.08 1.81 -4.32
CA GLU A 22 6.73 1.42 -5.58
C GLU A 22 8.05 0.66 -5.35
N GLU A 23 8.87 1.10 -4.39
CA GLU A 23 10.11 0.42 -4.02
C GLU A 23 9.86 -0.97 -3.41
N ILE A 24 8.84 -1.09 -2.55
CA ILE A 24 8.51 -2.33 -1.84
C ILE A 24 7.70 -3.29 -2.70
N LYS A 25 6.97 -2.83 -3.72
CA LYS A 25 6.15 -3.69 -4.59
C LYS A 25 6.99 -4.78 -5.28
N GLN A 26 8.28 -4.53 -5.51
CA GLN A 26 9.20 -5.55 -6.03
C GLN A 26 9.63 -6.58 -4.98
N ASN A 27 9.45 -6.30 -3.69
CA ASN A 27 9.76 -7.18 -2.58
C ASN A 27 8.51 -7.95 -2.12
N LYS A 28 8.42 -9.20 -2.58
CA LYS A 28 7.31 -10.12 -2.27
C LYS A 28 7.13 -10.44 -0.79
N TYR A 29 8.12 -10.17 0.06
CA TYR A 29 8.03 -10.41 1.51
C TYR A 29 7.50 -9.20 2.27
N PHE A 30 7.93 -7.99 1.93
CA PHE A 30 7.50 -6.79 2.65
C PHE A 30 6.18 -6.24 2.14
N PHE A 31 5.87 -6.39 0.85
CA PHE A 31 4.63 -5.85 0.29
C PHE A 31 3.37 -6.41 0.96
N PRO A 32 3.22 -7.74 1.19
CA PRO A 32 2.06 -8.27 1.90
C PRO A 32 1.95 -7.83 3.36
N VAL A 33 3.09 -7.58 4.01
CA VAL A 33 3.13 -7.10 5.40
C VAL A 33 2.66 -5.66 5.49
N ILE A 34 3.17 -4.78 4.60
CA ILE A 34 2.76 -3.37 4.53
C ILE A 34 1.29 -3.25 4.16
N MET A 35 0.81 -4.10 3.24
CA MET A 35 -0.60 -4.16 2.87
C MET A 35 -1.50 -4.78 3.96
N GLY A 36 -0.92 -5.27 5.07
CA GLY A 36 -1.64 -5.88 6.18
C GLY A 36 -2.42 -7.13 5.75
N ILE A 37 -1.85 -7.93 4.85
CA ILE A 37 -2.39 -9.25 4.48
C ILE A 37 -1.86 -10.33 5.43
N CYS A 38 -0.59 -10.22 5.84
CA CYS A 38 0.04 -11.09 6.83
C CYS A 38 1.05 -10.32 7.68
N THR A 39 1.51 -10.95 8.76
CA THR A 39 2.57 -10.44 9.64
C THR A 39 3.96 -10.81 9.10
N LEU A 40 4.99 -10.13 9.63
CA LEU A 40 6.38 -10.44 9.29
C LEU A 40 6.78 -11.87 9.68
N ASN A 41 6.18 -12.44 10.72
CA ASN A 41 6.47 -13.82 11.13
C ASN A 41 5.80 -14.82 10.17
N GLU A 42 4.54 -14.58 9.81
CA GLU A 42 3.82 -15.42 8.86
C GLU A 42 4.49 -15.42 7.48
N VAL A 43 4.87 -14.25 6.93
CA VAL A 43 5.45 -14.18 5.58
C VAL A 43 6.77 -14.95 5.46
N LYS A 44 7.52 -15.10 6.56
CA LYS A 44 8.78 -15.84 6.61
C LYS A 44 8.59 -17.35 6.62
N THR A 45 7.41 -17.84 7.02
CA THR A 45 7.10 -19.27 7.06
C THR A 45 6.46 -19.79 5.78
N LEU A 46 6.07 -18.89 4.86
CA LEU A 46 5.42 -19.25 3.60
C LEU A 46 6.40 -19.86 2.61
N ASN A 47 5.95 -20.90 1.92
CA ASN A 47 6.63 -21.41 0.75
C ASN A 47 6.43 -20.45 -0.45
N TYR A 48 7.11 -20.73 -1.57
CA TYR A 48 7.07 -19.84 -2.74
C TYR A 48 5.67 -19.69 -3.35
N GLU A 49 4.88 -20.76 -3.41
CA GLU A 49 3.53 -20.72 -3.97
C GLU A 49 2.62 -19.87 -3.10
N GLU A 50 2.64 -20.12 -1.79
CA GLU A 50 1.92 -19.34 -0.79
C GLU A 50 2.33 -17.86 -0.87
N LEU A 51 3.63 -17.56 -0.85
CA LEU A 51 4.16 -16.20 -0.96
C LEU A 51 3.64 -15.48 -2.22
N ASN A 52 3.55 -16.20 -3.34
CA ASN A 52 3.04 -15.65 -4.59
C ASN A 52 1.53 -15.38 -4.51
N GLU A 53 0.75 -16.21 -3.81
CA GLU A 53 -0.67 -15.95 -3.55
C GLU A 53 -0.88 -14.72 -2.68
N VAL A 54 -0.15 -14.61 -1.56
CA VAL A 54 -0.29 -13.45 -0.66
C VAL A 54 0.13 -12.16 -1.37
N TYR A 55 1.16 -12.23 -2.21
CA TYR A 55 1.57 -11.11 -3.07
C TYR A 55 0.47 -10.70 -4.07
N LYS A 56 -0.24 -11.66 -4.69
CA LYS A 56 -1.38 -11.35 -5.58
C LYS A 56 -2.53 -10.70 -4.82
N ILE A 57 -2.89 -11.22 -3.64
CA ILE A 57 -3.94 -10.64 -2.78
C ILE A 57 -3.58 -9.20 -2.40
N SER A 58 -2.31 -8.94 -2.10
CA SER A 58 -1.80 -7.61 -1.77
C SER A 58 -1.97 -6.62 -2.92
N ASN A 59 -1.71 -7.06 -4.17
CA ASN A 59 -1.95 -6.23 -5.35
C ASN A 59 -3.44 -5.94 -5.56
N LEU A 60 -4.31 -6.95 -5.43
CA LEU A 60 -5.76 -6.78 -5.54
C LEU A 60 -6.30 -5.79 -4.49
N LYS A 61 -5.78 -5.83 -3.26
CA LYS A 61 -6.15 -4.87 -2.20
C LYS A 61 -5.73 -3.44 -2.58
N LEU A 62 -4.55 -3.26 -3.16
CA LEU A 62 -4.07 -1.95 -3.63
C LEU A 62 -4.95 -1.42 -4.78
N GLU A 63 -5.24 -2.25 -5.77
CA GLU A 63 -6.12 -1.90 -6.90
C GLU A 63 -7.51 -1.50 -6.41
N LYS A 64 -8.08 -2.27 -5.48
CA LYS A 64 -9.36 -1.95 -4.83
C LYS A 64 -9.32 -0.57 -4.15
N GLN A 65 -8.28 -0.28 -3.37
CA GLN A 65 -8.14 1.02 -2.68
C GLN A 65 -8.05 2.18 -3.68
N ILE A 66 -7.29 2.03 -4.76
CA ILE A 66 -7.19 3.04 -5.83
C ILE A 66 -8.55 3.26 -6.49
N PHE A 67 -9.29 2.18 -6.77
CA PHE A 67 -10.62 2.25 -7.35
C PHE A 67 -11.60 2.97 -6.42
N GLU A 68 -11.64 2.59 -5.15
CA GLU A 68 -12.47 3.25 -4.12
C GLU A 68 -12.13 4.73 -3.99
N MET A 69 -10.84 5.09 -3.93
CA MET A 69 -10.40 6.49 -3.90
C MET A 69 -10.82 7.27 -5.15
N THR A 70 -10.83 6.62 -6.31
CA THR A 70 -11.22 7.23 -7.58
C THR A 70 -12.73 7.47 -7.62
N LEU A 71 -13.54 6.48 -7.23
CA LEU A 71 -15.00 6.64 -7.10
C LEU A 71 -15.37 7.71 -6.06
N SER A 72 -14.67 7.71 -4.91
CA SER A 72 -14.90 8.69 -3.83
C SER A 72 -14.64 10.13 -4.29
N LYS A 73 -13.75 10.32 -5.26
CA LYS A 73 -13.48 11.63 -5.88
C LYS A 73 -14.40 11.96 -7.04
N GLY A 74 -14.99 10.96 -7.69
CA GLY A 74 -15.89 11.10 -8.84
C GLY A 74 -17.37 11.28 -8.48
N MET A 75 -17.74 11.28 -7.20
CA MET A 75 -19.10 11.55 -6.70
C MET A 75 -19.22 12.92 -5.98
N LEU A 76 -18.40 13.90 -6.34
CA LEU A 76 -18.56 15.31 -5.94
C LEU A 76 -18.68 16.22 -7.17
#